data_AF-A0A7S0NIA3-F1
#
_entry.id   AF-A0A7S0NIA3-F1
#
_cell.length_a   1.000
_cell.length_b   1.000
_cell.length_c   1.000
_cell.angle_alpha   90.00
_cell.angle_beta   90.00
_cell.angle_gamma   90.00
#
_symmetry.space_group_name_H-M   'P 1'
#
loop_
_entity.id
_entity.type
_entity.pdbx_description
1 polymer ?
#
loop_
_entity_poly.entity_id
_entity_poly.type
_entity_poly.pdbx_seq_one_letter_code
_entity_poly.pdbx_strand_id
1 'polypeptide(L)'
;RGARGGRARPMGRHPRTLLVRIFNGLVGYSDGLAMQESLHAARRLSLVSDTLLVLQHKHVYTIGKRPNERNILADEDELRACGAEVHKTRRGGDVTYHGPGQFVVYPVVNLREANVGPRAYVEGLEDVMIDCARGFGVPARGRVP
;
A
#
# COMPACT_ATOMS: atom_id res chain seq x y z
N ARG A 1 13.58 51.39 10.60
CA ARG A 1 12.41 50.97 9.79
C ARG A 1 12.88 49.89 8.83
N GLY A 2 12.20 48.76 8.74
CA GLY A 2 12.47 47.70 7.75
C GLY A 2 12.74 46.35 8.40
N ALA A 3 11.68 45.55 8.55
CA ALA A 3 11.64 44.31 9.30
C ALA A 3 12.49 43.20 8.67
N ARG A 4 13.24 42.48 9.52
CA ARG A 4 13.81 41.17 9.18
C ARG A 4 12.63 40.20 9.02
N GLY A 5 12.43 39.70 7.80
CA GLY A 5 11.44 38.68 7.50
C GLY A 5 11.66 37.46 8.39
N GLY A 6 10.75 37.25 9.34
CA GLY A 6 10.76 36.09 10.20
C GLY A 6 10.65 34.83 9.36
N ARG A 7 11.64 33.93 9.48
CA ARG A 7 11.47 32.55 9.06
C ARG A 7 10.26 32.01 9.80
N ALA A 8 9.26 31.56 9.06
CA ALA A 8 8.13 30.84 9.62
C ALA A 8 8.68 29.71 10.50
N ARG A 9 8.30 29.71 11.78
CA ARG A 9 8.54 28.57 12.67
C ARG A 9 7.95 27.33 12.01
N PRO A 10 8.62 26.16 12.03
CA PRO A 10 7.95 24.93 11.63
C PRO A 10 6.72 24.78 12.51
N MET A 11 5.53 24.80 11.89
CA MET A 11 4.29 24.49 12.60
C MET A 11 4.50 23.13 13.25
N GLY A 12 4.29 23.06 14.57
CA GLY A 12 4.60 21.89 15.38
C GLY A 12 4.05 20.64 14.71
N ARG A 13 4.89 19.61 14.56
CA ARG A 13 4.43 18.27 14.19
C ARG A 13 3.49 17.81 15.30
N HIS A 14 2.19 17.98 15.10
CA HIS A 14 1.22 17.29 15.92
C HIS A 14 1.50 15.78 15.79
N PRO A 15 1.51 15.02 16.90
CA PRO A 15 1.70 13.59 16.83
C PRO A 15 0.63 13.01 15.91
N ARG A 16 1.06 12.37 14.83
CA ARG A 16 0.15 11.68 13.91
C ARG A 16 -0.17 10.33 14.52
N THR A 17 -1.44 10.07 14.76
CA THR A 17 -1.91 8.74 15.12
C THR A 17 -1.97 7.88 13.85
N LEU A 18 -1.25 6.76 13.85
CA LEU A 18 -1.40 5.71 12.86
C LEU A 18 -2.20 4.56 13.49
N LEU A 19 -3.39 4.29 12.97
CA LEU A 19 -4.19 3.15 13.38
C LEU A 19 -3.74 1.90 12.61
N VAL A 20 -3.36 0.84 13.31
CA VAL A 20 -3.03 -0.45 12.68
C VAL A 20 -4.20 -1.42 12.88
N ARG A 21 -4.73 -1.96 11.78
CA ARG A 21 -5.78 -2.97 11.80
C ARG A 21 -5.25 -4.27 11.21
N ILE A 22 -5.22 -5.31 12.03
CA ILE A 22 -4.71 -6.63 11.65
C ILE A 22 -5.89 -7.59 11.49
N PHE A 23 -5.97 -8.25 10.35
CA PHE A 23 -6.97 -9.26 10.05
C PHE A 23 -6.35 -10.65 10.18
N ASN A 24 -6.94 -11.48 11.04
CA ASN A 24 -6.42 -12.83 11.31
C ASN A 24 -6.92 -13.89 10.30
N GLY A 25 -7.92 -13.56 9.49
CA GLY A 25 -8.49 -14.44 8.46
C GLY A 25 -8.10 -14.01 7.05
N LEU A 26 -8.36 -14.92 6.08
CA LEU A 26 -8.21 -14.61 4.67
C LEU A 26 -9.34 -13.69 4.20
N VAL A 27 -8.96 -12.62 3.51
CA VAL A 27 -9.88 -11.59 3.01
C VAL A 27 -10.05 -11.74 1.49
N GLY A 28 -11.29 -11.74 1.00
CA GLY A 28 -11.54 -11.67 -0.45
C GLY A 28 -10.96 -10.38 -1.04
N TYR A 29 -10.48 -10.41 -2.29
CA TYR A 29 -9.82 -9.22 -2.84
C TYR A 29 -10.77 -8.03 -2.91
N SER A 30 -12.00 -8.25 -3.38
CA SER A 30 -13.06 -7.23 -3.45
C SER A 30 -13.39 -6.62 -2.09
N ASP A 31 -13.45 -7.41 -1.02
CA ASP A 31 -13.70 -6.92 0.33
C ASP A 31 -12.56 -6.03 0.83
N GLY A 32 -11.31 -6.46 0.57
CA GLY A 32 -10.12 -5.67 0.84
C GLY A 32 -10.09 -4.35 0.09
N LEU A 33 -10.52 -4.35 -1.18
CA LEU A 33 -10.64 -3.14 -2.00
C LEU A 33 -11.72 -2.20 -1.44
N ALA A 34 -12.91 -2.72 -1.09
CA ALA A 34 -13.99 -1.93 -0.51
C ALA A 34 -13.58 -1.26 0.81
N MET A 35 -12.83 -1.97 1.67
CA MET A 35 -12.27 -1.41 2.90
C MET A 35 -11.28 -0.27 2.60
N GLN A 36 -10.39 -0.45 1.62
CA GLN A 36 -9.44 0.58 1.19
C GLN A 36 -10.16 1.82 0.66
N GLU A 37 -11.18 1.66 -0.19
CA GLU A 37 -11.94 2.76 -0.77
C GLU A 37 -12.73 3.54 0.29
N SER A 38 -13.39 2.83 1.21
CA SER A 38 -14.10 3.43 2.33
C SER A 38 -13.17 4.25 3.22
N LEU A 39 -12.02 3.68 3.62
CA LEU A 39 -11.02 4.38 4.42
C LEU A 39 -10.41 5.56 3.68
N HIS A 40 -10.15 5.42 2.38
CA HIS A 40 -9.64 6.51 1.56
C HIS A 40 -10.62 7.67 1.52
N ALA A 41 -11.92 7.41 1.32
CA ALA A 41 -12.95 8.44 1.32
C ALA A 41 -13.06 9.14 2.68
N ALA A 42 -13.13 8.38 3.78
CA ALA A 42 -13.18 8.92 5.13
C ALA A 42 -11.92 9.72 5.49
N ARG A 43 -10.74 9.23 5.09
CA ARG A 43 -9.46 9.90 5.36
C ARG A 43 -9.32 11.20 4.59
N ARG A 44 -9.79 11.25 3.33
CA ARG A 44 -9.82 12.49 2.52
C ARG A 44 -10.67 13.60 3.16
N LEU A 45 -11.69 13.23 3.92
CA LEU A 45 -12.55 14.14 4.68
C LEU A 45 -12.05 14.37 6.12
N SER A 46 -10.89 13.83 6.48
CA SER A 46 -10.33 13.87 7.83
C SER A 46 -11.24 13.32 8.93
N LEU A 47 -12.14 12.39 8.58
CA LEU A 47 -13.05 11.72 9.53
C LEU A 47 -12.38 10.59 10.31
N VAL A 48 -11.26 10.08 9.78
CA VAL A 48 -10.45 9.03 10.40
C VAL A 48 -8.98 9.42 10.38
N SER A 49 -8.18 8.79 11.26
CA SER A 49 -6.72 8.91 11.26
C SER A 49 -6.10 8.10 10.10
N ASP A 50 -4.81 8.37 9.82
CA ASP A 50 -4.01 7.52 8.93
C ASP A 50 -4.13 6.06 9.41
N THR A 51 -4.38 5.12 8.50
CA THR A 51 -4.69 3.73 8.84
C THR A 51 -3.85 2.77 8.00
N LEU A 52 -3.33 1.72 8.63
CA LEU A 52 -2.61 0.64 7.98
C LEU A 52 -3.41 -0.66 8.13
N LEU A 53 -3.82 -1.24 7.02
CA LEU A 53 -4.46 -2.55 6.98
C LEU A 53 -3.38 -3.61 6.80
N VAL A 54 -3.37 -4.64 7.65
CA VAL A 54 -2.54 -5.83 7.51
C VAL A 54 -3.45 -7.03 7.36
N LEU A 55 -3.37 -7.72 6.22
CA LEU A 55 -4.23 -8.87 5.93
C LEU A 55 -3.50 -9.88 5.06
N GLN A 56 -4.17 -11.01 4.81
CA GLN A 56 -3.80 -11.96 3.77
C GLN A 56 -5.00 -12.14 2.86
N HIS A 57 -4.76 -12.32 1.57
CA HIS A 57 -5.84 -12.57 0.63
C HIS A 57 -6.10 -14.06 0.42
N LYS A 58 -7.33 -14.40 0.01
CA LYS A 58 -7.56 -15.63 -0.77
C LYS A 58 -6.74 -15.57 -2.07
N HIS A 59 -6.55 -16.69 -2.75
CA HIS A 59 -5.80 -16.73 -4.02
C HIS A 59 -6.35 -15.69 -5.00
N VAL A 60 -5.52 -14.76 -5.44
CA VAL A 60 -5.91 -13.71 -6.37
C VAL A 60 -4.75 -13.25 -7.24
N TYR A 61 -5.02 -13.07 -8.53
CA TYR A 61 -4.18 -12.32 -9.46
C TYR A 61 -4.77 -10.93 -9.66
N THR A 62 -3.96 -9.90 -9.49
CA THR A 62 -4.35 -8.54 -9.82
C THR A 62 -3.57 -8.06 -11.04
N ILE A 63 -4.23 -7.34 -11.93
CA ILE A 63 -3.65 -6.78 -13.15
C ILE A 63 -3.64 -5.26 -12.98
N GLY A 64 -2.44 -4.66 -13.01
CA GLY A 64 -2.23 -3.23 -12.86
C GLY A 64 -2.49 -2.44 -14.15
N LYS A 65 -2.17 -1.15 -14.11
CA LYS A 65 -2.39 -0.21 -15.24
C LYS A 65 -1.51 -0.44 -16.46
N ARG A 66 -0.40 -1.18 -16.34
CA ARG A 66 0.55 -1.40 -17.43
C ARG A 66 0.78 -2.90 -17.59
N PRO A 67 -0.25 -3.66 -17.99
CA PRO A 67 -0.11 -5.09 -18.12
C PRO A 67 0.82 -5.43 -19.29
N ASN A 68 1.71 -6.39 -19.08
CA ASN A 68 2.37 -7.09 -20.16
C ASN A 68 1.61 -8.40 -20.37
N GLU A 69 0.95 -8.54 -21.51
CA GLU A 69 0.15 -9.73 -21.83
C GLU A 69 0.97 -11.03 -21.74
N ARG A 70 2.29 -10.96 -21.98
CA ARG A 70 3.19 -12.12 -21.86
C ARG A 70 3.37 -12.63 -20.44
N ASN A 71 3.03 -11.84 -19.42
CA ASN A 71 3.13 -12.23 -18.02
C ASN A 71 1.84 -12.90 -17.50
N ILE A 72 0.79 -12.98 -18.34
CA ILE A 72 -0.41 -13.76 -18.07
C ILE A 72 -0.25 -15.10 -18.80
N LEU A 73 0.21 -16.11 -18.06
CA LEU A 73 0.60 -17.41 -18.63
C LEU A 73 -0.56 -18.41 -18.73
N ALA A 74 -1.63 -18.17 -17.98
CA ALA A 74 -2.83 -18.99 -17.91
C ALA A 74 -4.04 -18.12 -18.20
N ASP A 75 -5.07 -18.69 -18.82
CA ASP A 75 -6.32 -17.96 -19.04
C ASP A 75 -7.13 -17.82 -17.73
N GLU A 76 -8.17 -16.98 -17.75
CA GLU A 76 -8.98 -16.75 -16.55
C GLU A 76 -9.70 -18.02 -16.05
N ASP A 77 -10.04 -18.95 -16.95
CA ASP A 77 -10.79 -20.15 -16.59
C ASP A 77 -9.88 -21.17 -15.90
N GLU A 78 -8.64 -21.33 -16.36
CA GLU A 78 -7.59 -22.11 -15.70
C GLU A 78 -7.30 -21.58 -14.29
N LEU A 79 -7.15 -20.26 -14.15
CA LEU A 79 -6.90 -19.63 -12.84
C LEU A 79 -8.07 -19.81 -11.88
N ARG A 80 -9.31 -19.69 -12.37
CA ARG A 80 -10.52 -19.96 -11.57
C ARG A 80 -10.64 -21.43 -11.19
N ALA A 81 -10.26 -22.35 -12.06
CA ALA A 81 -10.24 -23.78 -11.75
C ALA A 81 -9.27 -24.11 -10.61
N CYS A 82 -8.18 -23.34 -10.47
CA CYS A 82 -7.27 -23.42 -9.32
C CYS A 82 -7.74 -22.63 -8.08
N GLY A 83 -8.95 -22.07 -8.10
CA GLY A 83 -9.53 -21.30 -6.99
C GLY A 83 -8.98 -19.88 -6.84
N ALA A 84 -8.31 -19.34 -7.86
CA ALA A 84 -7.80 -17.98 -7.84
C ALA A 84 -8.77 -16.99 -8.51
N GLU A 85 -9.01 -15.87 -7.85
CA GLU A 85 -9.73 -14.73 -8.45
C GLU A 85 -8.81 -13.94 -9.39
N VAL A 86 -9.38 -13.24 -10.38
CA VAL A 86 -8.64 -12.33 -11.27
C VAL A 86 -9.31 -10.96 -11.27
N HIS A 87 -8.53 -9.91 -10.97
CA HIS A 87 -9.05 -8.54 -10.85
C HIS A 87 -8.20 -7.53 -11.62
N LYS A 88 -8.84 -6.70 -12.44
CA LYS A 88 -8.19 -5.50 -13.01
C LYS A 88 -8.24 -4.36 -12.01
N THR A 89 -7.14 -3.62 -11.89
CA THR A 89 -6.95 -2.66 -10.79
C THR A 89 -6.38 -1.33 -11.29
N ARG A 90 -6.44 -0.31 -10.45
CA ARG A 90 -5.86 1.02 -10.74
C ARG A 90 -4.43 1.20 -10.23
N ARG A 91 -3.82 0.16 -9.65
CA ARG A 91 -2.43 0.25 -9.14
C ARG A 91 -1.43 0.35 -10.29
N GLY A 92 -0.25 0.88 -9.96
CA GLY A 92 0.91 0.81 -10.85
C GLY A 92 1.39 -0.64 -11.03
N GLY A 93 2.30 -0.82 -11.97
CA GLY A 93 2.87 -2.13 -12.30
C GLY A 93 1.98 -2.99 -13.20
N ASP A 94 2.43 -4.22 -13.36
CA ASP A 94 1.89 -5.25 -14.26
C ASP A 94 0.98 -6.21 -13.47
N VAL A 95 1.09 -7.53 -13.66
CA VAL A 95 0.40 -8.57 -12.87
C VAL A 95 1.15 -8.87 -11.57
N THR A 96 0.40 -9.21 -10.51
CA THR A 96 0.96 -9.82 -9.29
C THR A 96 -0.04 -10.80 -8.68
N TYR A 97 0.49 -11.78 -7.96
CA TYR A 97 -0.28 -12.75 -7.19
C TYR A 97 -0.31 -12.37 -5.69
N HIS A 98 -1.44 -12.65 -5.04
CA HIS A 98 -1.57 -12.68 -3.59
C HIS A 98 -2.30 -13.94 -3.11
N GLY A 99 -1.97 -14.41 -1.92
CA GLY A 99 -2.64 -15.57 -1.33
C GLY A 99 -2.20 -15.89 0.10
N PRO A 100 -2.66 -17.03 0.64
CA PRO A 100 -2.34 -17.46 2.00
C PRO A 100 -0.83 -17.55 2.26
N GLY A 101 -0.40 -17.08 3.43
CA GLY A 101 1.02 -16.99 3.82
C GLY A 101 1.70 -15.69 3.39
N GLN A 102 1.07 -14.89 2.53
CA GLN A 102 1.59 -13.58 2.13
C GLN A 102 0.86 -12.45 2.87
N PHE A 103 1.57 -11.75 3.74
CA PHE A 103 1.05 -10.52 4.33
C PHE A 103 1.03 -9.40 3.29
N VAL A 104 -0.14 -8.79 3.13
CA VAL A 104 -0.36 -7.60 2.32
C VAL A 104 -0.67 -6.43 3.25
N VAL A 105 0.03 -5.33 3.03
CA VAL A 105 -0.10 -4.11 3.84
C VAL A 105 -0.60 -2.99 2.96
N TYR A 106 -1.74 -2.41 3.33
CA TYR A 106 -2.33 -1.25 2.64
C TYR A 106 -2.31 -0.02 3.55
N PRO A 107 -1.31 0.87 3.43
CA PRO A 107 -1.33 2.12 4.17
C PRO A 107 -2.22 3.15 3.46
N VAL A 108 -3.27 3.58 4.15
CA VAL A 108 -4.19 4.65 3.74
C VAL A 108 -3.83 5.90 4.52
N VAL A 109 -2.96 6.73 3.93
CA VAL A 109 -2.31 7.85 4.63
C VAL A 109 -2.42 9.15 3.84
N ASN A 110 -2.54 10.29 4.54
CA ASN A 110 -2.52 11.60 3.91
C ASN A 110 -1.09 12.13 3.73
N LEU A 111 -0.52 11.91 2.54
CA LEU A 111 0.84 12.34 2.18
C LEU A 111 1.04 13.86 2.20
N ARG A 112 -0.01 14.65 1.90
CA ARG A 112 0.09 16.13 1.91
C ARG A 112 0.29 16.65 3.33
N GLU A 113 -0.50 16.14 4.26
CA GLU A 113 -0.30 16.47 5.67
C GLU A 113 1.07 15.98 6.15
N ALA A 114 1.59 14.88 5.60
CA ALA A 114 2.89 14.33 6.00
C ALA A 114 4.06 15.13 5.39
N ASN A 115 3.76 16.03 4.45
CA ASN A 115 4.73 16.75 3.65
C ASN A 115 5.71 15.79 2.93
N VAL A 116 5.17 14.68 2.39
CA VAL A 116 5.94 13.66 1.66
C VAL A 116 5.41 13.54 0.23
N GLY A 117 6.31 13.53 -0.75
CA GLY A 117 5.96 13.29 -2.15
C GLY A 117 5.75 11.79 -2.45
N PRO A 118 4.99 11.41 -3.49
CA PRO A 118 4.72 10.00 -3.81
C PRO A 118 5.97 9.14 -4.00
N ARG A 119 7.03 9.70 -4.61
CA ARG A 119 8.30 8.99 -4.81
C ARG A 119 9.00 8.70 -3.49
N ALA A 120 9.24 9.73 -2.68
CA ALA A 120 9.84 9.60 -1.35
C ALA A 120 9.04 8.66 -0.44
N TYR A 121 7.71 8.62 -0.60
CA TYR A 121 6.88 7.67 0.11
C TYR A 121 7.14 6.22 -0.30
N VAL A 122 7.24 5.94 -1.61
CA VAL A 122 7.52 4.58 -2.11
C VAL A 122 8.95 4.15 -1.75
N GLU A 123 9.93 5.04 -1.85
CA GLU A 123 11.31 4.80 -1.38
C GLU A 123 11.31 4.47 0.12
N GLY A 124 10.57 5.21 0.94
CA GLY A 124 10.44 4.91 2.37
C GLY A 124 9.76 3.57 2.66
N LEU A 125 8.78 3.14 1.86
CA LEU A 125 8.20 1.80 1.98
C LEU A 125 9.22 0.70 1.63
N GLU A 126 10.07 0.95 0.63
CA GLU A 126 11.15 0.03 0.26
C GLU A 126 12.19 -0.08 1.37
N ASP A 127 12.61 1.03 1.96
CA ASP A 127 13.52 1.05 3.12
C ASP A 127 12.95 0.26 4.30
N VAL A 128 11.66 0.42 4.61
CA VAL A 128 10.98 -0.35 5.66
C VAL A 128 11.03 -1.86 5.39
N MET A 129 10.86 -2.28 4.13
CA MET A 129 10.95 -3.70 3.77
C MET A 129 12.38 -4.24 3.87
N ILE A 130 13.38 -3.43 3.51
CA ILE A 130 14.80 -3.77 3.65
C ILE A 130 15.18 -3.92 5.13
N ASP A 131 14.75 -2.98 5.97
CA ASP A 131 15.00 -3.01 7.40
C ASP A 131 14.29 -4.19 8.08
N CYS A 132 13.06 -4.50 7.66
CA CYS A 132 12.34 -5.69 8.09
C CYS A 132 13.14 -6.96 7.78
N ALA A 133 13.58 -7.14 6.53
CA ALA A 133 14.38 -8.29 6.11
C ALA A 133 15.71 -8.38 6.90
N ARG A 134 16.37 -7.24 7.12
CA ARG A 134 17.60 -7.15 7.93
C ARG A 134 17.36 -7.60 9.37
N GLY A 135 16.22 -7.28 9.96
CA GLY A 135 15.82 -7.75 11.28
C GLY A 135 15.74 -9.28 11.41
N PHE A 136 15.52 -9.99 10.29
CA PHE A 136 15.56 -11.45 10.20
C PHE A 136 16.89 -12.00 9.66
N GLY A 137 17.92 -11.15 9.52
CA GLY A 137 19.22 -11.54 8.97
C GLY A 137 19.22 -11.78 7.46
N VAL A 138 18.19 -11.34 6.74
CA VAL A 138 18.07 -11.52 5.28
C VAL A 138 18.56 -10.25 4.57
N PRO A 139 19.62 -10.34 3.74
CA PRO A 139 20.05 -9.22 2.92
C PRO A 139 19.00 -8.89 1.85
N ALA A 140 18.57 -7.63 1.80
CA ALA A 140 17.65 -7.12 0.80
C ALA A 140 18.19 -5.82 0.18
N ARG A 141 17.78 -5.53 -1.05
CA ARG A 141 18.10 -4.27 -1.73
C ARG A 141 16.89 -3.75 -2.49
N GLY A 142 16.79 -2.44 -2.56
CA GLY A 142 15.78 -1.76 -3.32
C GLY A 142 16.09 -1.67 -4.82
N ARG A 143 15.10 -1.25 -5.60
CA ARG A 143 15.22 -0.96 -7.03
C ARG A 143 14.60 0.38 -7.44
N VAL A 144 14.06 1.17 -6.51
CA VAL A 144 13.65 2.53 -6.85
C VAL A 144 14.93 3.32 -7.19
N PRO A 145 15.09 3.81 -8.44
CA PRO A 145 16.29 4.54 -8.86
C PRO A 145 16.45 5.85 -8.10
#